data_AF-A0A0D1ED43-F1
#
_entry.id   AF-A0A0D1ED43-F1
#
_cell.length_a   1.000
_cell.length_b   1.000
_cell.length_c   1.000
_cell.angle_alpha   90.00
_cell.angle_beta   90.00
_cell.angle_gamma   90.00
#
_symmetry.space_group_name_H-M   'P 1'
#
loop_
_entity.id
_entity.type
_entity.pdbx_description
1 polymer ?
#
loop_
_entity_poly.entity_id
_entity_poly.type
_entity_poly.pdbx_seq_one_letter_code
_entity_poly.pdbx_strand_id
1 'polypeptide(L)'
;MTRFNTEVRTATGRELFKDKKKKKVSERSSDTKSAIQLGEHGRYQIKSGRLSGEYVARAFPKPPTNARGMIAEAKGSTEEAAVAALHEAIDAREIRRTDDRRADPETGLAVPSTEEFVEAIVQVALSRPQRAMLTALALADDEGLSEPRVASAAGYKSNASANRALASAGLLIASYLSLEATPDAAASDHDGTMFLGYRGRQRNDEDPGNWILHAELREAVRSAG
;
A
#
# COMPACT_ATOMS: atom_id res chain seq x y z
N MET A 1 -28.10 24.28 62.68
CA MET A 1 -28.03 25.68 63.14
C MET A 1 -26.79 26.29 62.51
N THR A 2 -26.90 26.95 61.35
CA THR A 2 -27.04 28.40 61.11
C THR A 2 -25.80 29.24 61.47
N ARG A 3 -25.41 30.10 60.50
CA ARG A 3 -24.70 31.42 60.61
C ARG A 3 -23.16 31.39 60.48
N PHE A 4 -22.45 32.30 59.82
CA PHE A 4 -22.73 33.56 59.07
C PHE A 4 -21.48 33.91 58.22
N ASN A 5 -21.68 34.50 57.01
CA ASN A 5 -21.05 35.68 56.39
C ASN A 5 -19.59 36.10 56.76
N THR A 6 -18.75 36.67 55.87
CA THR A 6 -19.01 37.88 55.07
C THR A 6 -17.91 38.11 54.01
N GLU A 7 -18.32 38.69 52.88
CA GLU A 7 -17.50 39.26 51.80
C GLU A 7 -16.66 40.47 52.26
N VAL A 8 -15.52 40.71 51.60
CA VAL A 8 -14.98 42.08 51.44
C VAL A 8 -14.80 42.38 49.96
N ARG A 9 -15.46 43.47 49.57
CA ARG A 9 -15.59 44.07 48.24
C ARG A 9 -14.40 44.99 47.93
N THR A 10 -14.05 45.07 46.65
CA THR A 10 -13.72 46.31 45.93
C THR A 10 -14.04 46.06 44.45
N ALA A 11 -15.18 46.48 43.89
CA ALA A 11 -15.63 47.85 43.61
C ALA A 11 -14.86 48.55 42.46
N THR A 12 -15.27 48.25 41.23
CA THR A 12 -15.30 49.15 40.04
C THR A 12 -16.00 48.36 38.93
N GLY A 13 -17.08 48.77 38.28
CA GLY A 13 -17.83 50.01 38.29
C GLY A 13 -18.75 49.97 37.05
N ARG A 14 -20.06 50.05 37.31
CA ARG A 14 -21.14 50.56 36.44
C ARG A 14 -21.40 49.90 35.07
N GLU A 15 -22.59 49.30 35.03
CA GLU A 15 -23.41 49.08 33.85
C GLU A 15 -23.47 50.28 32.90
N LEU A 16 -23.33 50.00 31.61
CA LEU A 16 -23.79 50.83 30.51
C LEU A 16 -24.48 49.94 29.46
N PHE A 17 -25.50 49.20 29.88
CA PHE A 17 -26.49 48.68 28.94
C PHE A 17 -27.46 49.82 28.59
N LYS A 18 -27.35 50.31 27.34
CA LYS A 18 -28.44 51.03 26.69
C LYS A 18 -28.74 50.37 25.36
N ASP A 19 -29.95 49.83 25.26
CA ASP A 19 -30.58 49.37 24.04
C ASP A 19 -30.56 50.45 22.95
N LYS A 20 -30.21 50.05 21.71
CA LYS A 20 -31.08 50.26 20.54
C LYS A 20 -30.56 49.65 19.22
N LYS A 21 -31.53 49.01 18.56
CA LYS A 21 -31.75 48.80 17.11
C LYS A 21 -31.09 47.60 16.41
N LYS A 22 -31.99 46.67 16.02
CA LYS A 22 -31.86 45.65 14.98
C LYS A 22 -31.18 46.22 13.73
N LYS A 23 -30.10 45.58 13.28
CA LYS A 23 -29.62 45.65 11.91
C LYS A 23 -29.49 44.21 11.38
N LYS A 24 -30.29 43.91 10.36
CA LYS A 24 -30.32 42.66 9.60
C LYS A 24 -28.93 42.46 8.98
N VAL A 25 -28.20 41.43 9.42
CA VAL A 25 -27.01 40.93 8.72
C VAL A 25 -27.22 39.44 8.53
N SER A 26 -27.52 39.12 7.27
CA SER A 26 -27.19 37.90 6.54
C SER A 26 -26.83 36.70 7.40
N GLU A 27 -27.68 35.66 7.33
CA GLU A 27 -27.28 34.28 7.51
C GLU A 27 -25.89 34.07 6.90
N ARG A 28 -24.89 33.84 7.75
CA ARG A 28 -23.74 33.03 7.31
C ARG A 28 -24.25 31.61 7.37
N SER A 29 -24.71 31.14 6.22
CA SER A 29 -25.06 29.76 5.95
C SER A 29 -24.01 28.85 6.56
N SER A 30 -24.49 28.00 7.47
CA SER A 30 -23.98 26.71 7.88
C SER A 30 -22.55 26.40 7.48
N ASP A 31 -21.73 26.26 8.51
CA ASP A 31 -20.63 25.31 8.61
C ASP A 31 -21.14 23.92 8.16
N THR A 32 -21.21 23.70 6.84
CA THR A 32 -21.54 22.41 6.27
C THR A 32 -20.30 21.55 6.52
N LYS A 33 -20.38 20.69 7.53
CA LYS A 33 -19.45 19.57 7.71
C LYS A 33 -19.22 18.97 6.33
N SER A 34 -18.02 19.13 5.78
CA SER A 34 -17.64 18.56 4.49
C SER A 34 -17.82 17.05 4.60
N ALA A 35 -18.97 16.55 4.17
CA ALA A 35 -19.28 15.14 4.26
C ALA A 35 -18.29 14.43 3.33
N ILE A 36 -17.37 13.67 3.91
CA ILE A 36 -16.44 12.86 3.13
C ILE A 36 -17.28 11.86 2.35
N GLN A 37 -17.24 11.91 1.01
CA GLN A 37 -17.89 10.88 0.21
C GLN A 37 -16.95 9.68 0.07
N LEU A 38 -17.56 8.50 0.15
CA LEU A 38 -16.89 7.22 -0.02
C LEU A 38 -17.34 6.64 -1.36
N GLY A 39 -16.39 6.52 -2.29
CA GLY A 39 -16.56 5.84 -3.56
C GLY A 39 -15.63 4.64 -3.68
N GLU A 40 -15.71 3.93 -4.80
CA GLU A 40 -14.82 2.83 -5.14
C GLU A 40 -14.40 2.96 -6.61
N HIS A 41 -13.14 2.65 -6.90
CA HIS A 41 -12.63 2.58 -8.26
C HIS A 41 -11.62 1.45 -8.39
N GLY A 42 -11.93 0.47 -9.23
CA GLY A 42 -11.18 -0.78 -9.32
C GLY A 42 -11.01 -1.46 -7.96
N ARG A 43 -9.76 -1.59 -7.51
CA ARG A 43 -9.38 -2.21 -6.23
C ARG A 43 -9.17 -1.22 -5.09
N TYR A 44 -9.50 0.06 -5.31
CA TYR A 44 -9.27 1.13 -4.37
C TYR A 44 -10.58 1.68 -3.81
N GLN A 45 -10.58 2.01 -2.52
CA GLN A 45 -11.59 2.84 -1.89
C GLN A 45 -11.21 4.30 -2.08
N ILE A 46 -12.13 5.10 -2.60
CA ILE A 46 -11.94 6.52 -2.85
C ILE A 46 -12.59 7.31 -1.73
N LYS A 47 -11.85 8.28 -1.18
CA LYS A 47 -12.36 9.25 -0.20
C LYS A 47 -12.19 10.63 -0.79
N SER A 48 -13.31 11.33 -1.01
CA SER A 48 -13.31 12.71 -1.49
C SER A 48 -13.85 13.66 -0.43
N GLY A 49 -13.38 14.90 -0.48
CA GLY A 49 -13.85 15.95 0.40
C GLY A 49 -13.08 17.24 0.19
N ARG A 50 -13.39 18.23 1.02
CA ARG A 50 -12.74 19.54 0.95
C ARG A 50 -11.59 19.62 1.94
N LEU A 51 -10.39 19.90 1.45
CA LEU A 51 -9.18 20.08 2.25
C LEU A 51 -8.56 21.44 1.93
N SER A 52 -8.41 22.30 2.95
CA SER A 52 -7.81 23.64 2.80
C SER A 52 -8.44 24.52 1.70
N GLY A 53 -9.74 24.35 1.44
CA GLY A 53 -10.49 25.14 0.46
C GLY A 53 -10.60 24.52 -0.94
N GLU A 54 -9.76 23.53 -1.25
CA GLU A 54 -9.75 22.77 -2.51
C GLU A 54 -10.52 21.44 -2.36
N TYR A 55 -11.10 20.94 -3.46
CA TYR A 55 -11.65 19.58 -3.49
C TYR A 55 -10.55 18.59 -3.80
N VAL A 56 -10.43 17.57 -2.95
CA VAL A 56 -9.38 16.55 -3.03
C VAL A 56 -10.02 15.18 -2.97
N ALA A 57 -9.57 14.27 -3.84
CA ALA A 57 -9.91 12.86 -3.81
C ALA A 57 -8.64 12.04 -3.54
N ARG A 58 -8.75 11.02 -2.67
CA ARG A 58 -7.65 10.13 -2.28
C ARG A 58 -8.04 8.67 -2.43
N ALA A 59 -7.13 7.88 -2.97
CA ALA A 59 -7.29 6.44 -3.13
C ALA A 59 -6.57 5.67 -2.01
N PHE A 60 -7.26 4.70 -1.44
CA PHE A 60 -6.74 3.79 -0.42
C PHE A 60 -7.02 2.34 -0.84
N PRO A 61 -6.20 1.35 -0.42
CA PRO A 61 -6.50 -0.05 -0.64
C PRO A 61 -7.86 -0.45 -0.04
N LYS A 62 -8.69 -1.19 -0.79
CA LYS A 62 -10.01 -1.65 -0.32
C LYS A 62 -9.89 -2.87 0.61
N PRO A 63 -10.51 -2.89 1.80
CA PRO A 63 -10.56 -4.09 2.64
C PRO A 63 -11.35 -5.24 1.99
N PRO A 64 -11.03 -6.52 2.26
CA PRO A 64 -9.92 -7.03 3.07
C PRO A 64 -8.61 -7.01 2.28
N THR A 65 -7.62 -6.23 2.73
CA THR A 65 -6.31 -6.14 2.07
C THR A 65 -5.20 -6.06 3.11
N ASN A 66 -4.05 -6.65 2.76
CA ASN A 66 -2.83 -6.60 3.56
C ASN A 66 -1.99 -5.34 3.27
N ALA A 67 -2.44 -4.52 2.33
CA ALA A 67 -1.80 -3.28 1.93
C ALA A 67 -2.23 -2.10 2.80
N ARG A 68 -1.34 -1.12 2.96
CA ARG A 68 -1.59 0.09 3.75
C ARG A 68 -1.38 1.33 2.89
N GLY A 69 -1.56 2.52 3.48
CA GLY A 69 -1.18 3.79 2.85
C GLY A 69 -2.17 4.36 1.82
N MET A 70 -1.80 5.55 1.31
CA MET A 70 -2.49 6.26 0.24
C MET A 70 -1.80 5.93 -1.09
N ILE A 71 -2.60 5.63 -2.11
CA ILE A 71 -2.10 5.17 -3.43
C ILE A 71 -1.96 6.33 -4.40
N ALA A 72 -2.95 7.22 -4.42
CA ALA A 72 -2.99 8.38 -5.30
C ALA A 72 -3.84 9.49 -4.68
N GLU A 73 -3.56 10.72 -5.08
CA GLU A 73 -4.33 11.91 -4.74
C GLU A 73 -4.55 12.73 -6.02
N ALA A 74 -5.75 13.29 -6.18
CA ALA A 74 -6.04 14.27 -7.22
C ALA A 74 -6.86 15.43 -6.65
N LYS A 75 -6.77 16.58 -7.31
CA LYS A 75 -7.44 17.82 -6.93
C LYS A 75 -8.36 18.28 -8.04
N GLY A 76 -9.44 18.97 -7.68
CA GLY A 76 -10.43 19.47 -8.63
C GLY A 76 -11.06 20.78 -8.20
N SER A 77 -11.66 21.47 -9.18
CA SER A 77 -12.49 22.66 -8.94
C SER A 77 -13.84 22.31 -8.30
N THR A 78 -14.32 21.08 -8.51
CA THR A 78 -15.45 20.46 -7.81
C THR A 78 -15.05 19.12 -7.24
N GLU A 79 -15.89 18.55 -6.37
CA GLU A 79 -15.67 17.22 -5.80
C GLU A 79 -15.66 16.14 -6.90
N GLU A 80 -16.61 16.23 -7.82
CA GLU A 80 -16.76 15.30 -8.95
C GLU A 80 -15.57 15.39 -9.89
N ALA A 81 -15.07 16.61 -10.15
CA ALA A 81 -13.87 16.81 -10.96
C ALA A 81 -12.63 16.20 -10.30
N ALA A 82 -12.50 16.31 -8.97
CA ALA A 82 -11.39 15.70 -8.24
C ALA A 82 -11.45 14.15 -8.30
N VAL A 83 -12.65 13.57 -8.16
CA VAL A 83 -12.85 12.12 -8.27
C VAL A 83 -12.58 11.62 -9.69
N ALA A 84 -13.10 12.30 -10.71
CA ALA A 84 -12.87 11.94 -12.11
C ALA A 84 -11.37 11.99 -12.47
N ALA A 85 -10.67 13.06 -12.07
CA ALA A 85 -9.23 13.17 -12.27
C ALA A 85 -8.45 12.07 -11.52
N LEU A 86 -8.91 11.67 -10.33
CA LEU A 86 -8.31 10.55 -9.60
C LEU A 86 -8.51 9.22 -10.34
N HIS A 87 -9.70 8.96 -10.87
CA HIS A 87 -9.98 7.73 -11.62
C HIS A 87 -9.09 7.64 -12.86
N GLU A 88 -9.01 8.72 -13.65
CA GLU A 88 -8.13 8.77 -14.83
C GLU A 88 -6.66 8.58 -14.45
N ALA A 89 -6.19 9.19 -13.36
CA ALA A 89 -4.83 9.01 -12.88
C ALA A 89 -4.55 7.57 -12.44
N ILE A 90 -5.52 6.88 -11.83
CA ILE A 90 -5.40 5.46 -11.48
C ILE A 90 -5.35 4.62 -12.76
N ASP A 91 -6.28 4.80 -13.69
CA ASP A 91 -6.36 3.98 -14.90
C ASP A 91 -5.11 4.16 -15.76
N ALA A 92 -4.65 5.40 -15.96
CA ALA A 92 -3.42 5.70 -16.68
C ALA A 92 -2.17 5.12 -15.99
N ARG A 93 -2.20 4.98 -14.66
CA ARG A 93 -1.13 4.33 -13.90
C ARG A 93 -1.15 2.81 -14.07
N GLU A 94 -2.32 2.17 -13.97
CA GLU A 94 -2.44 0.72 -14.13
C GLU A 94 -2.15 0.27 -15.57
N ILE A 95 -2.55 1.06 -16.58
CA ILE A 95 -2.20 0.82 -18.00
C ILE A 95 -0.68 0.88 -18.19
N ARG A 96 -0.04 1.99 -17.81
CA ARG A 96 1.43 2.15 -17.93
C ARG A 96 2.18 1.01 -17.25
N ARG A 97 1.76 0.66 -16.03
CA ARG A 97 2.36 -0.46 -15.29
C ARG A 97 2.29 -1.75 -16.09
N THR A 98 1.12 -2.09 -16.64
CA THR A 98 0.94 -3.35 -17.38
C THR A 98 1.73 -3.35 -18.68
N ASP A 99 1.78 -2.23 -19.40
CA ASP A 99 2.50 -2.10 -20.68
C ASP A 99 4.03 -2.17 -20.51
N ASP A 100 4.55 -1.66 -19.38
CA ASP A 100 6.00 -1.63 -19.09
C ASP A 100 6.53 -2.97 -18.55
N ARG A 101 5.66 -3.95 -18.22
CA ARG A 101 6.10 -5.25 -17.69
C ARG A 101 6.79 -6.08 -18.75
N ARG A 102 8.00 -6.52 -18.44
CA ARG A 102 8.73 -7.51 -19.24
C ARG A 102 8.08 -8.88 -19.10
N ALA A 103 7.96 -9.63 -20.19
CA ALA A 103 7.62 -11.05 -20.10
C ALA A 103 8.85 -11.85 -19.61
N ASP A 104 8.65 -12.66 -18.57
CA ASP A 104 9.64 -13.63 -18.14
C ASP A 104 9.85 -14.68 -19.25
N PRO A 105 11.10 -14.93 -19.71
CA PRO A 105 11.34 -15.79 -20.86
C PRO A 105 11.06 -17.27 -20.58
N GLU A 106 11.09 -17.70 -19.31
CA GLU A 106 10.88 -19.10 -18.95
C GLU A 106 9.40 -19.38 -18.68
N THR A 107 8.72 -18.47 -17.99
CA THR A 107 7.35 -18.67 -17.51
C THR A 107 6.30 -17.89 -18.32
N GLY A 108 6.71 -16.92 -19.13
CA GLY A 108 5.82 -15.99 -19.83
C GLY A 108 5.11 -15.00 -18.90
N LEU A 109 5.43 -15.00 -17.60
CA LEU A 109 4.77 -14.15 -16.62
C LEU A 109 5.18 -12.68 -16.82
N ALA A 110 4.22 -11.76 -16.75
CA ALA A 110 4.50 -10.34 -16.79
C ALA A 110 5.18 -9.90 -15.48
N VAL A 111 6.49 -9.71 -15.53
CA VAL A 111 7.31 -9.33 -14.37
C VAL A 111 7.09 -7.86 -14.06
N PRO A 112 6.63 -7.51 -12.84
CA PRO A 112 6.50 -6.12 -12.40
C PRO A 112 7.82 -5.34 -12.52
N SER A 113 7.70 -4.03 -12.73
CA SER A 113 8.88 -3.16 -12.72
C SER A 113 9.49 -3.02 -11.32
N THR A 114 10.72 -2.51 -11.23
CA THR A 114 11.37 -2.21 -9.95
C THR A 114 10.50 -1.29 -9.08
N GLU A 115 9.88 -0.27 -9.67
CA GLU A 115 9.01 0.68 -8.94
C GLU A 115 7.77 -0.01 -8.35
N GLU A 116 7.15 -0.93 -9.10
CA GLU A 116 6.02 -1.71 -8.62
C GLU A 116 6.42 -2.60 -7.44
N PHE A 117 7.58 -3.27 -7.54
CA PHE A 117 8.09 -4.10 -6.45
C PHE A 117 8.47 -3.28 -5.22
N VAL A 118 9.09 -2.09 -5.38
CA VAL A 118 9.40 -1.19 -4.26
C VAL A 118 8.12 -0.82 -3.52
N GLU A 119 7.09 -0.41 -4.26
CA GLU A 119 5.79 -0.10 -3.67
C GLU A 119 5.19 -1.32 -2.96
N ALA A 120 5.22 -2.49 -3.58
CA ALA A 120 4.66 -3.71 -3.00
C ALA A 120 5.36 -4.10 -1.69
N ILE A 121 6.70 -4.05 -1.63
CA ILE A 121 7.48 -4.42 -0.43
C ILE A 121 7.17 -3.48 0.74
N VAL A 122 6.91 -2.20 0.46
CA VAL A 122 6.56 -1.20 1.46
C VAL A 122 5.13 -1.38 1.94
N GLN A 123 4.18 -1.66 1.03
CA GLN A 123 2.77 -1.73 1.39
C GLN A 123 2.35 -3.08 1.98
N VAL A 124 2.97 -4.18 1.53
CA VAL A 124 2.65 -5.52 2.00
C VAL A 124 3.24 -5.78 3.38
N ALA A 125 2.42 -6.35 4.27
CA ALA A 125 2.84 -6.80 5.59
C ALA A 125 3.70 -8.08 5.55
N LEU A 126 4.93 -7.99 5.03
CA LEU A 126 5.91 -9.07 5.07
C LEU A 126 6.46 -9.27 6.49
N SER A 127 6.47 -10.51 6.95
CA SER A 127 7.08 -10.89 8.23
C SER A 127 8.61 -10.72 8.21
N ARG A 128 9.22 -10.63 9.40
CA ARG A 128 10.69 -10.52 9.52
C ARG A 128 11.44 -11.67 8.83
N PRO A 129 11.04 -12.96 8.97
CA PRO A 129 11.66 -14.05 8.22
C PRO A 129 11.53 -13.90 6.70
N GLN A 130 10.36 -13.49 6.19
CA GLN A 130 10.16 -13.27 4.75
C GLN A 130 11.07 -12.17 4.21
N ARG A 131 11.15 -11.03 4.91
CA ARG A 131 12.08 -9.94 4.56
C ARG A 131 13.53 -10.42 4.57
N ALA A 132 13.94 -11.19 5.59
CA ALA A 132 15.29 -11.74 5.67
C ALA A 132 15.64 -12.66 4.49
N MET A 133 14.72 -13.54 4.06
CA MET A 133 14.94 -14.38 2.87
C MET A 133 15.08 -13.53 1.59
N LEU A 134 14.20 -12.55 1.39
CA LEU A 134 14.27 -11.65 0.22
C LEU A 134 15.57 -10.86 0.22
N THR A 135 16.00 -10.31 1.36
CA THR A 135 17.27 -9.59 1.47
C THR A 135 18.46 -10.51 1.17
N ALA A 136 18.48 -11.73 1.72
CA ALA A 136 19.58 -12.66 1.47
C ALA A 136 19.67 -13.08 -0.01
N LEU A 137 18.52 -13.38 -0.63
CA LEU A 137 18.46 -13.67 -2.07
C LEU A 137 18.87 -12.45 -2.90
N ALA A 138 18.44 -11.26 -2.52
CA ALA A 138 18.81 -10.04 -3.22
C ALA A 138 20.32 -9.77 -3.14
N LEU A 139 20.98 -10.11 -2.05
CA LEU A 139 22.44 -9.99 -1.90
C LEU A 139 23.22 -11.06 -2.67
N ALA A 140 22.62 -12.22 -2.93
CA ALA A 140 23.24 -13.32 -3.68
C ALA A 140 23.25 -13.11 -5.21
N ASP A 141 22.58 -12.06 -5.69
CA ASP A 141 22.59 -11.66 -7.10
C ASP A 141 22.17 -12.82 -8.04
N ASP A 142 22.76 -12.91 -9.23
CA ASP A 142 22.52 -13.98 -10.20
C ASP A 142 23.04 -15.35 -9.75
N GLU A 143 23.90 -15.44 -8.72
CA GLU A 143 24.32 -16.74 -8.17
C GLU A 143 23.18 -17.42 -7.41
N GLY A 144 22.30 -16.61 -6.80
CA GLY A 144 21.18 -17.10 -6.00
C GLY A 144 21.60 -17.87 -4.74
N LEU A 145 20.63 -18.50 -4.08
CA LEU A 145 20.86 -19.31 -2.88
C LEU A 145 20.21 -20.69 -3.00
N SER A 146 20.91 -21.71 -2.53
CA SER A 146 20.31 -23.03 -2.33
C SER A 146 19.24 -22.99 -1.24
N GLU A 147 18.28 -23.93 -1.26
CA GLU A 147 17.19 -23.96 -0.27
C GLU A 147 17.68 -23.95 1.19
N PRO A 148 18.72 -24.72 1.57
CA PRO A 148 19.23 -24.67 2.94
C PRO A 148 19.78 -23.29 3.33
N ARG A 149 20.38 -22.56 2.38
CA ARG A 149 20.88 -21.20 2.62
C ARG A 149 19.75 -20.19 2.76
N VAL A 150 18.70 -20.30 1.95
CA VAL A 150 17.47 -19.49 2.11
C VAL A 150 16.83 -19.75 3.47
N ALA A 151 16.67 -21.01 3.86
CA ALA A 151 16.10 -21.38 5.15
C ALA A 151 16.92 -20.84 6.33
N SER A 152 18.25 -20.99 6.27
CA SER A 152 19.18 -20.51 7.28
C SER A 152 19.13 -18.98 7.45
N ALA A 153 19.04 -18.22 6.34
CA ALA A 153 18.98 -16.76 6.37
C ALA A 153 17.81 -16.21 7.21
N ALA A 154 16.72 -16.98 7.32
CA ALA A 154 15.53 -16.61 8.08
C ALA A 154 15.33 -17.44 9.36
N GLY A 155 16.30 -18.27 9.74
CA GLY A 155 16.27 -19.08 10.96
C GLY A 155 15.31 -20.27 10.93
N TYR A 156 14.89 -20.71 9.74
CA TYR A 156 14.07 -21.91 9.60
C TYR A 156 14.90 -23.19 9.74
N LYS A 157 14.38 -24.17 10.47
CA LYS A 157 15.00 -25.50 10.62
C LYS A 157 14.69 -26.46 9.47
N SER A 158 13.74 -26.10 8.60
CA SER A 158 13.23 -26.95 7.53
C SER A 158 13.09 -26.14 6.24
N ASN A 159 13.63 -26.67 5.15
CA ASN A 159 13.47 -26.10 3.81
C ASN A 159 11.99 -25.99 3.44
N ALA A 160 11.16 -26.98 3.79
CA ALA A 160 9.73 -26.96 3.49
C ALA A 160 9.00 -25.78 4.15
N SER A 161 9.37 -25.41 5.38
CA SER A 161 8.81 -24.23 6.05
C SER A 161 9.30 -22.92 5.44
N ALA A 162 10.58 -22.86 5.07
CA ALA A 162 11.15 -21.68 4.40
C ALA A 162 10.50 -21.46 3.02
N ASN A 163 10.39 -22.52 2.21
CA ASN A 163 9.74 -22.48 0.90
C ASN A 163 8.28 -22.01 1.02
N ARG A 164 7.49 -22.53 1.97
CA ARG A 164 6.12 -22.04 2.21
C ARG A 164 6.06 -20.57 2.60
N ALA A 165 7.00 -20.11 3.43
CA ALA A 165 7.05 -18.71 3.83
C ALA A 165 7.44 -17.79 2.65
N LEU A 166 8.36 -18.25 1.79
CA LEU A 166 8.76 -17.55 0.58
C LEU A 166 7.61 -17.50 -0.44
N ALA A 167 6.94 -18.62 -0.67
CA ALA A 167 5.73 -18.72 -1.48
C ALA A 167 4.64 -17.75 -1.01
N SER A 168 4.39 -17.74 0.30
CA SER A 168 3.43 -16.80 0.91
C SER A 168 3.82 -15.34 0.68
N ALA A 169 5.11 -14.98 0.71
CA ALA A 169 5.56 -13.63 0.40
C ALA A 169 5.24 -13.26 -1.06
N GLY A 170 5.47 -14.20 -1.98
CA GLY A 170 5.14 -14.03 -3.38
C GLY A 170 3.64 -13.86 -3.64
N LEU A 171 2.79 -14.67 -2.99
CA LEU A 171 1.33 -14.51 -3.08
C LEU A 171 0.85 -13.16 -2.54
N LEU A 172 1.46 -12.66 -1.47
CA LEU A 172 1.11 -11.35 -0.92
C LEU A 172 1.47 -10.22 -1.89
N ILE A 173 2.64 -10.29 -2.51
CA ILE A 173 3.08 -9.32 -3.53
C ILE A 173 2.21 -9.43 -4.78
N ALA A 174 1.96 -10.64 -5.27
CA ALA A 174 1.09 -10.90 -6.42
C ALA A 174 -0.32 -10.37 -6.20
N SER A 175 -0.90 -10.64 -5.03
CA SER A 175 -2.21 -10.10 -4.65
C SER A 175 -2.20 -8.57 -4.60
N TYR A 176 -1.14 -7.97 -4.06
CA TYR A 176 -1.01 -6.50 -4.05
C TYR A 176 -0.83 -5.91 -5.45
N LEU A 177 -0.20 -6.61 -6.40
CA LEU A 177 0.04 -6.11 -7.75
C LEU A 177 -1.00 -6.62 -8.77
N SER A 178 -1.99 -7.37 -8.32
CA SER A 178 -2.99 -8.03 -9.16
C SER A 178 -2.35 -8.87 -10.27
N LEU A 179 -1.32 -9.64 -9.91
CA LEU A 179 -0.67 -10.57 -10.82
C LEU A 179 -1.49 -11.86 -10.89
N GLU A 180 -1.74 -12.32 -12.11
CA GLU A 180 -2.38 -13.59 -12.38
C GLU A 180 -1.33 -14.57 -12.91
N ALA A 181 -1.37 -15.81 -12.43
CA ALA A 181 -0.57 -16.86 -13.03
C ALA A 181 -1.22 -17.30 -14.35
N THR A 182 -0.40 -17.57 -15.37
CA THR A 182 -0.90 -18.04 -16.67
C THR A 182 -1.41 -19.48 -16.54
N PRO A 183 -2.61 -19.80 -17.05
CA PRO A 183 -3.25 -21.10 -16.84
C PRO A 183 -2.55 -22.30 -17.51
N ASP A 184 -1.55 -22.06 -18.36
CA ASP A 184 -0.77 -23.09 -19.06
C ASP A 184 0.47 -23.56 -18.27
N ALA A 185 0.80 -22.91 -17.15
CA ALA A 185 1.77 -23.44 -16.20
C ALA A 185 1.13 -24.65 -15.50
N ALA A 186 1.61 -25.85 -15.84
CA ALA A 186 1.06 -27.12 -15.37
C ALA A 186 0.63 -27.07 -13.89
N ALA A 187 -0.66 -27.37 -13.68
CA ALA A 187 -1.40 -27.25 -12.42
C ALA A 187 -0.94 -28.21 -11.31
N SER A 188 0.30 -28.08 -10.85
CA SER A 188 0.77 -28.61 -9.57
C SER A 188 1.35 -27.46 -8.76
N ASP A 189 0.49 -26.84 -7.93
CA ASP A 189 0.76 -25.66 -7.12
C ASP A 189 1.32 -24.45 -7.91
N HIS A 190 0.50 -23.42 -8.05
CA HIS A 190 0.99 -22.06 -8.32
C HIS A 190 1.80 -21.60 -7.10
N ASP A 191 3.03 -22.12 -6.98
CA ASP A 191 3.91 -21.83 -5.87
C ASP A 191 4.23 -20.34 -5.95
N GLY A 192 3.76 -19.57 -4.97
CA GLY A 192 3.83 -18.10 -5.01
C GLY A 192 5.25 -17.57 -5.22
N THR A 193 6.27 -18.41 -5.04
CA THR A 193 7.65 -18.16 -5.42
C THR A 193 7.85 -17.75 -6.88
N MET A 194 6.99 -18.19 -7.80
CA MET A 194 7.08 -17.81 -9.22
C MET A 194 6.91 -16.30 -9.45
N PHE A 195 6.22 -15.59 -8.55
CA PHE A 195 6.09 -14.13 -8.60
C PHE A 195 7.32 -13.40 -8.05
N LEU A 196 8.27 -14.13 -7.47
CA LEU A 196 9.49 -13.58 -6.88
C LEU A 196 10.71 -13.83 -7.76
N GLY A 197 10.73 -14.94 -8.49
CA GLY A 197 11.85 -15.32 -9.33
C GLY A 197 11.78 -16.76 -9.79
N TYR A 198 12.94 -17.32 -10.08
CA TYR A 198 13.09 -18.60 -10.76
C TYR A 198 14.23 -19.44 -10.14
N ARG A 199 14.34 -20.69 -10.58
CA ARG A 199 15.44 -21.58 -10.21
C ARG A 199 16.53 -21.49 -11.25
N GLY A 200 17.76 -21.25 -10.80
CA GLY A 200 18.94 -21.34 -11.65
C GLY A 200 19.14 -22.76 -12.20
N ARG A 201 19.99 -22.87 -13.23
CA ARG A 201 20.23 -24.12 -13.94
C ARG A 201 20.62 -25.26 -12.98
N GLN A 202 19.86 -26.35 -13.04
CA GLN A 202 20.14 -27.57 -12.27
C GLN A 202 21.51 -28.13 -12.67
N ARG A 203 22.32 -28.51 -11.67
CA ARG A 203 23.63 -29.13 -11.89
C ARG A 203 23.51 -30.64 -12.14
N ASN A 204 22.45 -31.26 -11.64
CA ASN A 204 22.10 -32.67 -11.74
C ASN A 204 20.62 -32.87 -11.32
N ASP A 205 20.05 -34.03 -11.62
CA ASP A 205 18.63 -34.35 -11.38
C ASP A 205 18.22 -34.32 -9.88
N GLU A 206 19.19 -34.29 -8.96
CA GLU A 206 18.97 -34.24 -7.50
C GLU A 206 19.05 -32.82 -6.90
N ASP A 207 19.59 -31.84 -7.63
CA ASP A 207 19.70 -30.44 -7.16
C ASP A 207 18.66 -29.56 -7.88
N PRO A 208 17.64 -29.05 -7.17
CA PRO A 208 16.62 -28.19 -7.76
C PRO A 208 17.17 -26.84 -8.26
N GLY A 209 18.45 -26.55 -8.01
CA GLY A 209 19.10 -25.31 -8.40
C GLY A 209 18.90 -24.20 -7.36
N ASN A 210 19.72 -23.16 -7.47
CA ASN A 210 19.64 -22.00 -6.58
C ASN A 210 18.39 -21.16 -6.88
N TRP A 211 17.73 -20.66 -5.84
CA TRP A 211 16.71 -19.62 -5.97
C TRP A 211 17.35 -18.29 -6.37
N ILE A 212 16.82 -17.68 -7.42
CA ILE A 212 17.27 -16.39 -7.95
C ILE A 212 16.03 -15.49 -8.04
N LEU A 213 16.09 -14.27 -7.50
CA LEU A 213 15.01 -13.29 -7.66
C LEU A 213 15.05 -12.67 -9.07
N HIS A 214 13.89 -12.29 -9.58
CA HIS A 214 13.82 -11.36 -10.72
C HIS A 214 14.68 -10.12 -10.42
N ALA A 215 15.36 -9.61 -11.44
CA ALA A 215 16.30 -8.49 -11.31
C ALA A 215 15.60 -7.25 -10.74
N GLU A 216 14.37 -7.00 -11.19
CA GLU A 216 13.50 -5.91 -10.77
C GLU A 216 13.17 -6.00 -9.27
N LEU A 217 12.82 -7.20 -8.77
CA LEU A 217 12.57 -7.43 -7.35
C LEU A 217 13.85 -7.33 -6.51
N ARG A 218 14.97 -7.84 -7.04
CA ARG A 218 16.28 -7.76 -6.38
C ARG A 218 16.69 -6.30 -6.15
N GLU A 219 16.57 -5.46 -7.17
CA GLU A 219 16.84 -4.03 -7.08
C GLU A 219 15.88 -3.35 -6.09
N ALA A 220 14.60 -3.70 -6.13
CA ALA A 220 13.61 -3.17 -5.21
C ALA A 220 13.91 -3.49 -3.73
N VAL A 221 14.30 -4.73 -3.43
CA VAL A 221 14.69 -5.15 -2.07
C VAL A 221 15.94 -4.41 -1.60
N ARG A 222 16.93 -4.19 -2.47
CA ARG A 222 18.16 -3.44 -2.14
C ARG A 222 17.88 -1.96 -1.88
N SER A 223 16.92 -1.39 -2.59
CA SER A 223 16.55 0.03 -2.49
C SER A 223 15.60 0.33 -1.31
N ALA A 224 14.81 -0.66 -0.89
CA ALA A 224 13.86 -0.55 0.23
C ALA A 224 14.44 -1.04 1.58
N GLY A 225 15.69 -1.53 1.59
CA GLY A 225 16.38 -2.11 2.74
C GLY A 225 17.01 -1.11 3.69
#